data_AF-I4BZX3-F1
#
_entry.id   AF-I4BZX3-F1
#
_cell.length_a   1.000
_cell.length_b   1.000
_cell.length_c   1.000
_cell.angle_alpha   90.00
_cell.angle_beta   90.00
_cell.angle_gamma   90.00
#
_symmetry.space_group_name_H-M   'P 1'
#
loop_
_entity.id
_entity.type
_entity.pdbx_description
1 polymer ?
#
loop_
_entity_poly.entity_id
_entity_poly.type
_entity_poly.pdbx_seq_one_letter_code
_entity_poly.pdbx_strand_id
1 'polypeptide(L)'
;MYWWNVSKLAEDLREGRVQEKERFKYYIAAILMYSIVLELAPFFPETFNMVEFISSAVGVIITIAGTILCYRVNRNGDNTDFIGRMICLSWPVSIKIGVLFSAIFIVTKTLFHATFGIDANFRPVVAAFDMPLEVFFYWLLYKYVKLVARPKEAANPDLPGPVFE
;
A
#
# COMPACT_ATOMS: atom_id res chain seq x y z
N MET A 1 -11.73 15.00 13.12
CA MET A 1 -12.41 14.06 12.20
C MET A 1 -13.92 14.15 12.34
N TYR A 2 -14.64 14.39 11.26
CA TYR A 2 -16.10 14.32 11.14
C TYR A 2 -16.48 12.92 10.66
N TRP A 3 -17.43 12.28 11.33
CA TRP A 3 -17.84 10.91 10.99
C TRP A 3 -18.98 10.86 9.97
N TRP A 4 -19.90 11.82 10.03
CA TRP A 4 -21.12 11.84 9.21
C TRP A 4 -21.37 13.17 8.47
N ASN A 5 -20.70 14.25 8.88
CA ASN A 5 -20.93 15.58 8.29
C ASN A 5 -19.97 15.85 7.13
N VAL A 6 -20.32 15.33 5.96
CA VAL A 6 -19.52 15.48 4.73
C VAL A 6 -19.44 16.94 4.27
N SER A 7 -20.52 17.71 4.39
CA SER A 7 -20.56 19.12 3.97
C SER A 7 -19.54 19.97 4.73
N LYS A 8 -19.48 19.80 6.06
CA LYS A 8 -18.51 20.53 6.90
C LYS A 8 -17.07 20.10 6.62
N LEU A 9 -16.84 18.80 6.37
CA LEU A 9 -15.52 18.32 5.94
C LEU A 9 -15.10 18.94 4.62
N ALA A 10 -15.99 18.99 3.64
CA ALA A 10 -15.72 19.58 2.33
C ALA A 10 -15.39 21.08 2.44
N GLU A 11 -16.11 21.81 3.27
CA GLU A 11 -15.84 23.23 3.56
C GLU A 11 -14.48 23.42 4.24
N ASP A 12 -14.18 22.65 5.29
CA ASP A 12 -12.89 22.70 5.98
C ASP A 12 -11.71 22.31 5.06
N LEU A 13 -11.92 21.37 4.13
CA LEU A 13 -10.92 21.02 3.10
C LEU A 13 -10.71 22.17 2.12
N ARG A 14 -11.79 22.77 1.61
CA ARG A 14 -11.75 23.91 0.69
C ARG A 14 -11.00 25.09 1.31
N GLU A 15 -11.20 25.34 2.59
CA GLU A 15 -10.58 26.46 3.31
C GLU A 15 -9.22 26.10 3.93
N GLY A 16 -8.66 24.92 3.61
CA GLY A 16 -7.33 24.52 4.05
C GLY A 16 -7.20 24.25 5.57
N ARG A 17 -8.33 24.12 6.29
CA ARG A 17 -8.36 23.90 7.75
C ARG A 17 -8.02 22.48 8.18
N VAL A 18 -8.04 21.52 7.26
CA VAL A 18 -7.69 20.12 7.55
C VAL A 18 -6.19 19.90 7.36
N GLN A 19 -5.45 19.84 8.47
CA GLN A 19 -4.02 19.58 8.50
C GLN A 19 -3.68 18.14 8.08
N GLU A 20 -2.42 17.91 7.72
CA GLU A 20 -1.89 16.61 7.25
C GLU A 20 -2.20 15.43 8.20
N LYS A 21 -2.06 15.67 9.51
CA LYS A 21 -2.38 14.66 10.54
C LYS A 21 -3.86 14.28 10.56
N GLU A 22 -4.76 15.23 10.33
CA GLU A 22 -6.19 14.94 10.25
C GLU A 22 -6.53 14.22 8.94
N ARG A 23 -5.94 14.64 7.81
CA ARG A 23 -6.06 13.94 6.52
C ARG A 23 -5.63 12.48 6.62
N PHE A 24 -4.51 12.21 7.31
CA PHE A 24 -4.03 10.86 7.56
C PHE A 24 -5.05 9.99 8.33
N LYS A 25 -5.74 10.56 9.32
CA LYS A 25 -6.78 9.83 10.06
C LYS A 25 -7.95 9.43 9.15
N TYR A 26 -8.42 10.33 8.30
CA TYR A 26 -9.44 10.01 7.30
C TYR A 26 -8.96 8.92 6.35
N TYR A 27 -7.70 8.99 5.90
CA TYR A 27 -7.11 8.00 5.00
C TYR A 27 -7.05 6.60 5.63
N ILE A 28 -6.56 6.48 6.87
CA ILE A 28 -6.55 5.21 7.59
C ILE A 28 -7.97 4.68 7.82
N ALA A 29 -8.90 5.54 8.23
CA ALA A 29 -10.29 5.13 8.42
C ALA A 29 -10.93 4.62 7.11
N ALA A 30 -10.63 5.27 5.98
CA ALA A 30 -11.10 4.84 4.67
C ALA A 30 -10.50 3.49 4.26
N ILE A 31 -9.17 3.32 4.37
CA ILE A 31 -8.51 2.03 4.06
C ILE A 31 -9.08 0.93 4.93
N LEU A 32 -9.20 1.14 6.24
CA LEU A 32 -9.77 0.17 7.17
C LEU A 32 -11.19 -0.24 6.74
N MET A 33 -12.04 0.73 6.40
CA MET A 33 -13.40 0.45 5.95
C MET A 33 -13.40 -0.38 4.66
N TYR A 34 -12.57 -0.02 3.67
CA TYR A 34 -12.47 -0.77 2.41
C TYR A 34 -11.91 -2.17 2.63
N SER A 35 -10.86 -2.32 3.42
CA SER A 35 -10.27 -3.62 3.78
C SER A 35 -11.31 -4.50 4.46
N ILE A 36 -12.06 -3.99 5.44
CA ILE A 36 -13.11 -4.76 6.12
C ILE A 36 -14.18 -5.21 5.11
N VAL A 37 -14.65 -4.33 4.24
CA VAL A 37 -15.68 -4.69 3.25
C VAL A 37 -15.18 -5.74 2.25
N LEU A 38 -13.95 -5.59 1.75
CA LEU A 38 -13.35 -6.53 0.80
C LEU A 38 -13.11 -7.90 1.43
N GLU A 39 -12.60 -7.94 2.65
CA GLU A 39 -12.32 -9.18 3.37
C GLU A 39 -13.59 -9.85 3.89
N LEU A 40 -14.69 -9.12 4.11
CA LEU A 40 -15.98 -9.70 4.49
C LEU A 40 -16.74 -10.32 3.31
N ALA A 41 -16.47 -9.90 2.08
CA ALA A 41 -17.21 -10.35 0.88
C ALA A 41 -17.19 -11.88 0.65
N PRO A 42 -16.07 -12.61 0.87
CA PRO A 42 -16.02 -14.07 0.72
C PRO A 42 -16.89 -14.84 1.75
N PHE A 43 -17.27 -14.23 2.87
CA PHE A 43 -18.01 -14.91 3.95
C PHE A 43 -19.53 -14.99 3.74
N PHE A 44 -20.06 -14.48 2.61
CA PHE A 44 -21.51 -14.40 2.39
C PHE A 44 -22.14 -15.59 1.63
N PRO A 45 -21.36 -16.56 1.07
CA PRO A 45 -21.93 -17.90 0.85
C PRO A 45 -20.99 -19.11 1.11
N GLU A 46 -19.72 -18.92 1.46
CA GLU A 46 -18.78 -20.04 1.68
C GLU A 46 -18.66 -20.48 3.15
N THR A 47 -18.25 -21.74 3.36
CA THR A 47 -17.86 -22.26 4.67
C THR A 47 -16.68 -21.45 5.21
N PHE A 48 -16.84 -20.82 6.37
CA PHE A 48 -15.78 -20.09 7.06
C PHE A 48 -14.48 -20.90 7.14
N ASN A 49 -13.40 -20.40 6.54
CA ASN A 49 -12.06 -20.97 6.64
C ASN A 49 -11.18 -20.11 7.55
N MET A 50 -10.77 -20.68 8.69
CA MET A 50 -9.96 -19.99 9.68
C MET A 50 -8.58 -19.57 9.14
N VAL A 51 -7.97 -20.35 8.24
CA VAL A 51 -6.66 -20.02 7.66
C VAL A 51 -6.76 -18.81 6.73
N GLU A 52 -7.83 -18.75 5.94
CA GLU A 52 -8.09 -17.63 5.04
C GLU A 52 -8.41 -16.37 5.85
N PHE A 53 -9.26 -16.48 6.88
CA PHE A 53 -9.55 -15.39 7.80
C PHE A 53 -8.30 -14.84 8.49
N ILE A 54 -7.41 -15.71 9.00
CA ILE A 54 -6.14 -15.29 9.61
C ILE A 54 -5.27 -14.59 8.58
N SER A 55 -5.21 -15.11 7.35
CA SER A 55 -4.38 -14.52 6.28
C SER A 55 -4.87 -13.12 5.91
N SER A 56 -6.17 -12.95 5.73
CA SER A 56 -6.85 -11.65 5.56
C SER A 56 -6.55 -10.69 6.70
N ALA A 57 -6.72 -11.13 7.96
CA ALA A 57 -6.46 -10.30 9.12
C ALA A 57 -5.00 -9.83 9.20
N VAL A 58 -4.05 -10.71 8.87
CA VAL A 58 -2.63 -10.38 8.79
C VAL A 58 -2.37 -9.37 7.67
N GLY A 59 -2.99 -9.53 6.50
CA GLY A 59 -2.88 -8.57 5.40
C GLY A 59 -3.35 -7.17 5.79
N VAL A 60 -4.52 -7.07 6.45
CA VAL A 60 -5.01 -5.80 7.00
C VAL A 60 -4.00 -5.18 7.97
N ILE A 61 -3.39 -5.97 8.86
CA ILE A 61 -2.35 -5.49 9.78
C ILE A 61 -1.12 -4.98 9.02
N ILE A 62 -0.66 -5.70 8.00
CA ILE A 62 0.47 -5.28 7.14
C ILE A 62 0.14 -3.96 6.46
N THR A 63 -1.04 -3.83 5.87
CA THR A 63 -1.51 -2.60 5.23
C THR A 63 -1.52 -1.41 6.18
N ILE A 64 -2.08 -1.57 7.39
CA ILE A 64 -2.12 -0.49 8.39
C ILE A 64 -0.69 -0.14 8.84
N ALA A 65 0.12 -1.14 9.19
CA ALA A 65 1.48 -0.94 9.68
C ALA A 65 2.36 -0.27 8.62
N GLY A 66 2.33 -0.77 7.39
CA GLY A 66 3.05 -0.22 6.24
C GLY A 66 2.65 1.23 5.95
N THR A 67 1.36 1.53 5.97
CA THR A 67 0.85 2.89 5.79
C THR A 67 1.29 3.83 6.92
N ILE A 68 1.28 3.37 8.18
CA ILE A 68 1.79 4.13 9.33
C ILE A 68 3.29 4.40 9.19
N LEU A 69 4.08 3.41 8.76
CA LEU A 69 5.52 3.59 8.55
C LEU A 69 5.81 4.61 7.44
N CYS A 70 5.06 4.57 6.33
CA CYS A 70 5.16 5.56 5.27
C CYS A 70 4.78 6.95 5.77
N TYR A 71 3.71 7.07 6.57
CA TYR A 71 3.30 8.35 7.15
C TYR A 71 4.36 8.92 8.11
N ARG A 72 4.95 8.06 8.95
CA ARG A 72 6.02 8.47 9.87
C ARG A 72 7.22 9.02 9.13
N VAL A 73 7.64 8.38 8.04
CA VAL A 73 8.80 8.87 7.28
C VAL A 73 8.49 10.13 6.49
N ASN A 74 7.27 10.30 5.98
CA ASN A 74 6.82 11.55 5.37
C ASN A 74 6.82 12.69 6.39
N ARG A 75 6.28 12.42 7.59
CA ARG A 75 6.21 13.39 8.69
C ARG A 75 7.57 13.84 9.21
N ASN A 76 8.56 12.94 9.22
CA ASN A 76 9.92 13.25 9.63
C ASN A 76 10.74 13.95 8.52
N GLY A 77 10.19 14.05 7.31
CA GLY A 77 10.74 14.82 6.20
C GLY A 77 10.15 16.22 6.15
N ASP A 78 9.59 16.60 5.01
CA ASP A 78 8.88 17.88 4.85
C ASP A 78 7.45 17.91 5.41
N ASN A 79 6.89 16.75 5.81
CA ASN A 79 5.54 16.62 6.37
C ASN A 79 4.42 17.23 5.48
N THR A 80 4.57 17.16 4.16
CA THR A 80 3.57 17.63 3.20
C THR A 80 3.10 16.51 2.29
N ASP A 81 1.86 16.65 1.79
CA ASP A 81 1.27 15.87 0.70
C ASP A 81 1.48 14.34 0.78
N PHE A 82 1.31 13.77 1.97
CA PHE A 82 1.42 12.34 2.21
C PHE A 82 0.45 11.54 1.33
N ILE A 83 -0.82 11.94 1.27
CA ILE A 83 -1.85 11.21 0.52
C ILE A 83 -1.54 11.26 -0.99
N GLY A 84 -1.17 12.43 -1.52
CA GLY A 84 -0.77 12.57 -2.92
C GLY A 84 0.43 11.69 -3.25
N ARG A 85 1.47 11.71 -2.41
CA ARG A 85 2.64 10.83 -2.55
C ARG A 85 2.27 9.35 -2.49
N MET A 86 1.45 8.95 -1.52
CA MET A 86 1.03 7.55 -1.37
C MET A 86 0.31 7.06 -2.63
N ILE A 87 -0.68 7.81 -3.12
CA ILE A 87 -1.45 7.41 -4.32
C ILE A 87 -0.55 7.38 -5.55
N CYS A 88 0.18 8.48 -5.82
CA CYS A 88 1.00 8.60 -7.02
C CYS A 88 2.18 7.63 -7.07
N LEU A 89 2.80 7.31 -5.92
CA LEU A 89 3.89 6.34 -5.85
C LEU A 89 3.39 4.89 -5.86
N SER A 90 2.19 4.62 -5.35
CA SER A 90 1.61 3.27 -5.35
C SER A 90 1.47 2.73 -6.77
N TRP A 91 1.04 3.55 -7.73
CA TRP A 91 0.86 3.09 -9.11
C TRP A 91 2.11 2.50 -9.77
N PRO A 92 3.23 3.24 -9.93
CA PRO A 92 4.44 2.67 -10.53
C PRO A 92 5.05 1.55 -9.68
N VAL A 93 4.89 1.58 -8.35
CA VAL A 93 5.32 0.49 -7.47
C VAL A 93 4.51 -0.78 -7.76
N SER A 94 3.19 -0.69 -7.87
CA SER A 94 2.30 -1.79 -8.24
C SER A 94 2.65 -2.37 -9.61
N ILE A 95 2.97 -1.52 -10.61
CA ILE A 95 3.42 -2.01 -11.93
C ILE A 95 4.72 -2.82 -11.80
N LYS A 96 5.74 -2.29 -11.13
CA LYS A 96 7.04 -2.97 -10.97
C LYS A 96 6.89 -4.32 -10.29
N ILE A 97 6.11 -4.36 -9.21
CA ILE A 97 5.85 -5.60 -8.46
C ILE A 97 4.99 -6.54 -9.28
N GLY A 98 3.94 -6.05 -9.94
CA GLY A 98 3.04 -6.84 -10.78
C GLY A 98 3.78 -7.53 -11.92
N VAL A 99 4.67 -6.84 -12.62
CA VAL A 99 5.50 -7.44 -13.68
C VAL A 99 6.44 -8.50 -13.11
N LEU A 100 7.17 -8.19 -12.04
CA LEU A 100 8.10 -9.12 -11.40
C LEU A 100 7.40 -10.39 -10.91
N PHE A 101 6.30 -10.23 -10.17
CA PHE A 101 5.57 -11.36 -9.59
C PHE A 101 4.76 -12.14 -10.63
N SER A 102 4.29 -11.52 -11.72
CA SER A 102 3.69 -12.27 -12.83
C SER A 102 4.70 -13.23 -13.47
N ALA A 103 5.94 -12.78 -13.68
CA ALA A 103 7.00 -13.63 -14.19
C ALA A 103 7.32 -14.79 -13.24
N ILE A 104 7.49 -14.49 -11.94
CA ILE A 104 7.72 -15.51 -10.90
C ILE A 104 6.56 -16.51 -10.84
N PHE A 105 5.32 -16.02 -10.89
CA PHE A 105 4.12 -16.84 -10.84
C PHE A 105 4.04 -17.80 -12.02
N ILE A 106 4.28 -17.34 -13.24
CA ILE A 106 4.28 -18.20 -14.44
C ILE A 106 5.32 -19.31 -14.30
N VAL A 107 6.56 -18.96 -13.96
CA VAL A 107 7.64 -19.94 -13.79
C VAL A 107 7.29 -20.96 -12.70
N THR A 108 6.85 -20.48 -11.53
CA THR A 108 6.54 -21.33 -10.38
C THR A 108 5.38 -22.27 -10.68
N LYS A 109 4.33 -21.75 -11.33
CA LYS A 109 3.17 -22.56 -11.74
C LYS A 109 3.56 -23.64 -12.75
N THR A 110 4.35 -23.29 -13.77
CA THR A 110 4.82 -24.25 -14.77
C THR A 110 5.68 -25.34 -14.15
N LEU A 111 6.63 -24.98 -13.27
CA LEU A 111 7.46 -25.97 -12.56
C LEU A 111 6.64 -26.86 -11.64
N PHE A 112 5.68 -26.28 -10.92
CA PHE A 112 4.78 -27.04 -10.03
C PHE A 112 3.96 -28.06 -10.83
N HIS A 113 3.32 -27.65 -11.92
CA HIS A 113 2.53 -28.53 -12.77
C HIS A 113 3.39 -29.63 -13.44
N ALA A 114 4.63 -29.30 -13.83
CA ALA A 114 5.56 -30.27 -14.38
C ALA A 114 5.98 -31.33 -13.34
N THR A 115 6.00 -30.97 -12.06
CA THR A 115 6.46 -31.85 -10.96
C THR A 115 5.31 -32.66 -10.36
N PHE A 116 4.14 -32.05 -10.16
CA PHE A 116 3.01 -32.63 -9.42
C PHE A 116 1.80 -32.97 -10.30
N GLY A 117 1.84 -32.63 -11.60
CA GLY A 117 0.73 -32.80 -12.52
C GLY A 117 -0.16 -31.55 -12.63
N ILE A 118 -0.93 -31.46 -13.73
CA ILE A 118 -1.77 -30.28 -14.03
C ILE A 118 -2.94 -30.14 -13.05
N ASP A 119 -3.44 -31.25 -12.51
CA ASP A 119 -4.58 -31.29 -11.58
C ASP A 119 -4.18 -30.99 -10.12
N ALA A 120 -2.88 -30.83 -9.84
CA ALA A 120 -2.41 -30.55 -8.50
C ALA A 120 -2.87 -29.17 -8.00
N ASN A 121 -3.29 -29.10 -6.74
CA ASN A 121 -3.80 -27.87 -6.15
C ASN A 121 -2.67 -26.84 -5.91
N PHE A 122 -2.58 -25.84 -6.78
CA PHE A 122 -1.58 -24.77 -6.70
C PHE A 122 -1.91 -23.68 -5.66
N ARG A 123 -3.14 -23.65 -5.12
CA ARG A 123 -3.63 -22.60 -4.21
C ARG A 123 -2.73 -22.36 -2.98
N PRO A 124 -2.19 -23.38 -2.29
CA PRO A 124 -1.32 -23.15 -1.13
C PRO A 124 -0.02 -22.43 -1.51
N VAL A 125 0.51 -22.67 -2.71
CA VAL A 125 1.70 -21.97 -3.21
C VAL A 125 1.39 -20.50 -3.42
N VAL A 126 0.23 -20.17 -4.02
CA VAL A 126 -0.22 -18.77 -4.20
C VAL A 126 -0.37 -18.07 -2.85
N ALA A 127 -1.06 -18.70 -1.89
CA ALA A 127 -1.26 -18.15 -0.56
C ALA A 127 0.06 -17.86 0.18
N ALA A 128 1.12 -18.64 -0.09
CA ALA A 128 2.44 -18.41 0.48
C ALA A 128 3.13 -17.14 -0.05
N PHE A 129 2.71 -16.61 -1.21
CA PHE A 129 3.27 -15.40 -1.81
C PHE A 129 2.50 -14.11 -1.47
N ASP A 130 1.24 -14.19 -1.02
CA ASP A 130 0.42 -13.00 -0.74
C ASP A 130 1.05 -12.07 0.31
N MET A 131 1.38 -12.59 1.50
CA MET A 131 1.96 -11.75 2.56
C MET A 131 3.34 -11.19 2.19
N PRO A 132 4.30 -11.98 1.64
CA PRO A 132 5.58 -11.43 1.18
C PRO A 132 5.42 -10.33 0.12
N LEU A 133 4.48 -10.49 -0.82
CA LEU A 133 4.20 -9.48 -1.85
C LEU A 133 3.72 -8.17 -1.23
N GLU A 134 2.79 -8.24 -0.27
CA GLU A 134 2.26 -7.06 0.41
C GLU A 134 3.33 -6.35 1.25
N VAL A 135 4.14 -7.12 2.01
CA VAL A 135 5.28 -6.57 2.76
C VAL A 135 6.28 -5.89 1.83
N PHE A 136 6.60 -6.53 0.69
CA PHE A 136 7.52 -5.98 -0.30
C PHE A 136 6.98 -4.69 -0.93
N PHE A 137 5.67 -4.63 -1.20
CA PHE A 137 4.98 -3.44 -1.67
C PHE A 137 5.15 -2.26 -0.70
N TYR A 138 4.83 -2.44 0.58
CA TYR A 138 4.98 -1.37 1.57
C TYR A 138 6.43 -1.02 1.88
N TRP A 139 7.35 -1.98 1.81
CA TRP A 139 8.78 -1.69 1.91
C TRP A 139 9.25 -0.79 0.77
N LEU A 140 8.82 -1.06 -0.47
CA LEU A 140 9.19 -0.26 -1.63
C LEU A 140 8.55 1.14 -1.57
N LEU A 141 7.28 1.23 -1.16
CA LEU A 141 6.62 2.51 -0.88
C LEU A 141 7.36 3.31 0.18
N TYR A 142 7.70 2.70 1.33
CA TYR A 142 8.46 3.35 2.39
C TYR A 142 9.75 3.97 1.85
N LYS A 143 10.48 3.25 1.01
CA LYS A 143 11.71 3.75 0.38
C LYS A 143 11.46 4.98 -0.49
N TYR A 144 10.42 4.96 -1.34
CA TYR A 144 10.13 6.07 -2.24
C TYR A 144 9.49 7.27 -1.53
N VAL A 145 8.62 7.05 -0.54
CA VAL A 145 8.09 8.12 0.32
C VAL A 145 9.23 8.79 1.07
N LYS A 146 10.16 8.01 1.64
CA LYS A 146 11.36 8.55 2.29
C LYS A 146 12.22 9.40 1.35
N LEU A 147 12.30 9.03 0.08
CA LEU A 147 13.09 9.77 -0.92
C LEU A 147 12.45 11.12 -1.24
N VAL A 148 11.14 11.14 -1.55
CA VAL A 148 10.44 12.38 -1.92
C VAL A 148 10.24 13.33 -0.74
N ALA A 149 10.17 12.79 0.49
CA ALA A 149 10.03 13.58 1.70
C ALA A 149 11.33 14.21 2.19
N ARG A 150 12.48 13.94 1.55
CA ARG A 150 13.74 14.60 1.90
C ARG A 150 13.55 16.12 1.74
N PRO A 151 14.03 16.93 2.70
CA PRO A 151 14.14 18.36 2.49
C PRO A 151 14.87 18.60 1.18
N LYS A 152 14.37 19.48 0.33
CA LYS A 152 15.14 19.95 -0.83
C LYS A 152 16.46 20.46 -0.25
N GLU A 153 17.59 19.89 -0.67
CA GLU A 153 18.89 20.49 -0.39
C GLU A 153 18.75 21.96 -0.75
N ALA A 154 19.03 22.85 0.21
CA ALA A 154 19.06 24.28 -0.07
C ALA A 154 19.93 24.42 -1.31
N ALA A 155 19.34 24.84 -2.43
CA ALA A 155 20.04 24.92 -3.69
C ALA A 155 21.31 25.72 -3.41
N ASN A 156 22.47 25.03 -3.41
CA ASN A 156 23.73 25.72 -3.29
C ASN A 156 23.84 26.51 -4.58
N PRO A 157 23.76 27.85 -4.55
CA PRO A 157 23.79 28.64 -5.78
C PRO A 157 25.10 28.46 -6.56
N ASP A 158 26.12 27.84 -5.96
CA ASP A 158 27.44 27.60 -6.54
C ASP A 158 27.61 26.21 -7.19
N LEU A 159 26.59 25.32 -7.16
CA LEU A 159 26.68 24.01 -7.82
C LEU A 159 25.94 24.01 -9.16
N PRO A 160 26.59 23.63 -10.27
CA PRO A 160 25.91 23.48 -11.56
C PRO A 160 24.79 22.44 -11.41
N GLY A 161 23.60 22.78 -11.91
CA GLY A 161 22.40 21.96 -11.78
C GLY A 161 22.60 20.54 -12.33
N PRO A 162 21.80 19.56 -11.87
CA PRO A 162 21.96 18.16 -12.25
C PRO A 162 21.91 18.01 -13.77
N VAL A 163 23.01 17.53 -14.35
CA VAL A 163 23.06 17.04 -15.73
C VAL A 163 22.32 15.71 -15.73
N PHE A 164 21.08 15.72 -16.21
CA PHE A 164 20.36 14.50 -16.49
C PHE A 164 20.92 13.91 -17.80
N GLU A 165 21.68 12.83 -17.70
CA GLU A 165 21.97 11.90 -18.81
C GLU A 165 20.82 10.90 -18.99
#